data_AF-A0A067TME4-F1
#
_entry.id   AF-A0A067TME4-F1
#
_cell.length_a   1.000
_cell.length_b   1.000
_cell.length_c   1.000
_cell.angle_alpha   90.00
_cell.angle_beta   90.00
_cell.angle_gamma   90.00
#
_symmetry.space_group_name_H-M   'P 1'
#
loop_
_entity.id
_entity.type
_entity.pdbx_description
1 polymer ?
#
loop_
_entity_poly.entity_id
_entity_poly.type
_entity_poly.pdbx_seq_one_letter_code
_entity_poly.pdbx_strand_id
1 'polypeptide(L)' 'TLWLLAKDSKSQQRLRKEVSAVFSKSARPDYRALKELTWLDCVVFESLRLMPPVPMTFRQAVTAKKTVLSKF' A
#
# COMPACT_ATOMS: atom_id res chain seq x y z
N THR A 1 7.07 0.34 5.25
CA THR A 1 6.06 1.38 5.49
C THR A 1 6.51 2.40 6.54
N LEU A 2 6.80 2.00 7.79
CA LEU A 2 7.16 2.93 8.87
C LEU A 2 8.41 3.80 8.58
N TRP A 3 9.44 3.23 7.96
CA TRP A 3 10.63 3.98 7.56
C TRP A 3 10.33 5.10 6.55
N LEU A 4 9.44 4.84 5.57
CA LEU A 4 9.02 5.83 4.58
C LEU A 4 8.19 6.95 5.22
N LEU A 5 7.32 6.61 6.18
CA LEU A 5 6.57 7.59 6.96
C LEU A 5 7.47 8.46 7.84
N ALA A 6 8.53 7.90 8.41
CA ALA A 6 9.48 8.68 9.21
C ALA A 6 10.27 9.69 8.35
N LYS A 7 10.44 9.42 7.05
CA LYS A 7 11.09 10.33 6.10
C LYS A 7 10.17 11.48 5.67
N ASP A 8 8.85 11.30 5.71
CA ASP A 8 7.87 12.34 5.38
C ASP A 8 6.91 12.64 6.55
N SER A 9 7.31 13.64 7.36
CA SER A 9 6.54 14.13 8.51
C SER A 9 5.16 14.67 8.11
N LYS A 10 5.00 15.23 6.91
CA LYS A 10 3.72 15.79 6.45
C LYS A 10 2.71 14.67 6.21
N SER A 11 3.11 13.62 5.52
CA SER A 11 2.27 12.44 5.29
C SER A 11 1.97 11.70 6.60
N GLN A 12 2.94 11.61 7.51
CA GLN A 12 2.73 11.02 8.84
C GLN A 12 1.72 11.80 9.68
N GLN A 13 1.78 13.14 9.69
CA GLN A 13 0.83 13.97 10.43
C GLN A 13 -0.58 13.84 9.85
N ARG A 14 -0.72 13.84 8.52
CA ARG A 14 -2.02 13.64 7.86
C ARG A 14 -2.62 12.28 8.22
N LEU A 15 -1.81 11.22 8.16
CA LEU A 15 -2.24 9.87 8.54
C LEU A 15 -2.66 9.81 10.02
N ARG A 16 -1.88 10.41 10.92
CA ARG A 16 -2.25 10.47 12.35
C ARG A 16 -3.58 11.17 12.58
N LYS A 17 -3.87 12.26 11.86
CA LYS A 17 -5.15 12.97 11.99
C LYS A 17 -6.33 12.09 11.58
N GLU A 18 -6.21 11.40 10.45
CA GLU A 18 -7.24 10.49 9.94
C GLU A 18 -7.48 9.31 10.90
N VAL A 19 -6.41 8.63 11.31
CA VAL A 19 -6.49 7.49 12.24
C VAL A 19 -7.03 7.92 13.60
N SER A 20 -6.54 9.04 14.17
CA SER A 20 -6.99 9.54 15.46
C SER A 20 -8.49 9.85 15.47
N ALA A 21 -9.04 10.39 14.36
CA ALA A 21 -10.46 10.68 14.24
C ALA A 21 -11.36 9.43 14.21
N VAL A 22 -10.82 8.28 13.78
CA VAL A 22 -11.54 6.99 13.79
C VAL A 22 -11.42 6.30 15.16
N PHE A 23 -10.24 6.31 15.75
CA PHE A 23 -10.00 5.70 17.07
C PHE A 23 -10.61 6.48 18.23
N SER A 24 -10.87 7.79 18.07
CA SER A 24 -11.61 8.57 19.07
C SER A 24 -13.08 8.14 19.22
N LYS A 25 -13.67 7.56 18.17
CA LYS A 25 -15.06 7.07 18.18
C LYS A 25 -15.19 5.66 18.75
N SER A 26 -14.15 4.84 18.61
CA SER A 26 -14.14 3.46 19.08
C SER A 26 -12.72 2.99 19.34
N ALA A 27 -12.47 2.38 20.50
CA ALA A 27 -11.16 1.83 20.84
C ALA A 27 -10.73 0.69 19.91
N ARG A 28 -11.70 -0.01 19.30
CA ARG A 28 -11.50 -1.00 18.24
C ARG A 28 -12.42 -0.66 17.06
N PRO A 29 -11.91 0.00 16.02
CA PRO A 29 -12.71 0.26 14.83
C PRO A 29 -13.08 -1.05 14.14
N ASP A 30 -14.31 -1.10 13.62
CA ASP A 30 -14.79 -2.20 12.79
C ASP A 30 -14.07 -2.21 11.43
N TYR A 31 -14.06 -3.35 10.73
CA TYR A 31 -13.37 -3.50 9.44
C TYR A 31 -13.82 -2.47 8.40
N ARG A 32 -15.10 -2.08 8.43
CA ARG A 32 -15.64 -1.03 7.56
C ARG A 32 -14.99 0.33 7.83
N ALA A 33 -14.82 0.69 9.10
CA ALA A 33 -14.17 1.93 9.50
C ALA A 33 -12.68 1.95 9.13
N LEU A 34 -12.01 0.79 9.13
CA LEU A 34 -10.65 0.67 8.62
C LEU A 34 -10.58 0.88 7.10
N LYS A 35 -11.57 0.38 6.35
CA LYS A 35 -11.65 0.56 4.90
C LYS A 35 -11.96 2.00 4.47
N GLU A 36 -12.55 2.80 5.36
CA GLU A 36 -12.81 4.23 5.12
C GLU A 36 -11.54 5.10 5.28
N LEU A 37 -10.43 4.55 5.78
CA LEU A 37 -9.14 5.24 5.93
C LEU A 37 -8.42 5.38 4.57
N THR A 38 -8.93 6.25 3.71
CA THR A 38 -8.41 6.47 2.35
C THR A 38 -6.93 6.84 2.31
N TRP A 39 -6.44 7.63 3.26
CA TRP A 39 -5.05 8.07 3.25
C TRP A 39 -4.11 6.97 3.74
N LEU A 40 -4.55 6.11 4.67
CA LEU A 40 -3.84 4.88 5.04
C LEU A 40 -3.57 4.00 3.81
N ASP A 41 -4.60 3.77 2.99
CA ASP A 41 -4.47 2.97 1.77
C ASP A 41 -3.46 3.59 0.79
N CYS A 42 -3.52 4.90 0.57
CA CYS A 42 -2.55 5.61 -0.27
C CYS A 42 -1.10 5.40 0.21
N VAL A 43 -0.86 5.49 1.52
CA VAL A 43 0.48 5.29 2.11
C VAL A 43 0.95 3.84 1.95
N VAL A 44 0.05 2.87 2.12
CA VAL A 44 0.35 1.44 1.94
C VAL A 44 0.71 1.16 0.48
N PHE A 45 -0.09 1.62 -0.48
CA PHE A 45 0.17 1.41 -1.89
C PHE A 45 1.45 2.09 -2.36
N GLU A 46 1.73 3.32 -1.92
CA GLU A 46 2.97 4.00 -2.29
C GLU A 46 4.19 3.31 -1.66
N SER A 47 4.04 2.78 -0.44
CA SER A 47 5.09 1.96 0.18
C SER A 47 5.37 0.68 -0.60
N LEU A 48 4.35 0.01 -1.12
CA LEU A 48 4.49 -1.19 -1.95
C LEU A 48 5.08 -0.88 -3.33
N ARG A 49 4.79 0.30 -3.89
CA ARG A 49 5.39 0.76 -5.15
C ARG A 49 6.89 0.99 -5.01
N LEU A 50 7.32 1.61 -3.89
CA LEU A 50 8.73 1.90 -3.62
C LEU A 50 9.51 0.67 -3.14
N MET A 51 8.88 -0.16 -2.32
CA MET A 51 9.47 -1.36 -1.74
C MET A 51 8.51 -2.54 -1.89
N PRO A 52 8.43 -3.15 -3.09
CA PRO A 52 7.63 -4.34 -3.27
C PRO A 52 8.20 -5.49 -2.43
N PRO A 53 7.38 -6.20 -1.63
CA PRO A 53 7.86 -7.31 -0.82
C PRO A 53 8.30 -8.52 -1.66
N VAL A 54 7.74 -8.65 -2.86
CA VAL A 54 8.19 -9.65 -3.86
C VAL A 54 8.62 -8.87 -5.11
N PRO A 55 9.93 -8.60 -5.28
CA PRO A 55 10.43 -7.75 -6.35
C PRO A 55 10.30 -8.36 -7.75
N MET A 56 10.29 -9.69 -7.83
CA MET A 56 10.28 -10.41 -9.11
C MET A 56 9.46 -11.68 -8.98
N THR A 57 8.64 -11.96 -9.99
CA THR A 57 7.93 -13.23 -10.12
C THR A 57 8.41 -13.93 -11.38
N PHE A 58 8.95 -15.14 -11.21
CA PHE A 58 9.42 -15.94 -12.34
C PHE A 58 8.30 -16.84 -12.85
N ARG A 59 8.13 -16.90 -14.17
CA ARG A 59 7.20 -17.81 -14.84
C ARG A 59 7.96 -18.58 -15.91
N GLN A 60 7.72 -19.88 -16.02
CA GLN A 60 8.25 -20.72 -17.09
C GLN A 60 7.14 -21.01 -18.11
N ALA A 61 7.39 -20.70 -19.39
CA ALA A 61 6.44 -20.99 -20.46
C ALA A 61 6.43 -22.50 -20.74
N VAL A 62 5.24 -23.10 -20.73
CA VAL A 62 5.03 -24.55 -20.98
C VAL A 62 5.16 -24.91 -22.47
N THR A 63 5.16 -23.92 -23.37
CA THR A 63 5.24 -24.16 -24.82
C THR A 63 6.07 -23.09 -25.50
N ALA A 64 7.01 -23.50 -26.35
CA ALA A 64 7.86 -22.63 -27.16
C ALA A 64 7.09 -22.02 -28.35
N LYS A 65 6.08 -21.18 -28.07
CA LYS A 65 5.57 -20.23 -29.07
C LYS A 65 6.35 -18.93 -28.85
N LYS A 66 6.87 -18.32 -29.92
CA LYS A 66 7.50 -16.99 -29.91
C LYS A 66 6.48 -15.97 -29.40
N THR A 67 6.34 -15.84 -28.09
CA THR A 67 5.57 -14.77 -27.46
C THR A 67 6.42 -13.51 -27.58
N VAL A 68 6.03 -12.65 -28.53
CA VAL A 68 6.56 -11.30 -28.62
C VAL A 68 6.16 -10.57 -27.34
N LEU A 69 7.07 -10.49 -26.38
CA LEU A 69 6.86 -9.81 -25.08
C LEU A 69 6.96 -8.28 -25.19
N SER A 70 6.60 -7.73 -26.35
CA SER A 70 6.60 -6.29 -26.63
C SER A 70 5.49 -5.95 -27.62
N LYS A 71 4.24 -6.04 -27.15
CA LYS A 71 3.14 -5.23 -27.68
C LYS A 71 2.43 -4.61 -26.50
N PHE A 72 3.04 -3.55 -25.98
CA PHE A 72 2.40 -2.45 -25.27
C PHE A 72 2.93 -1.18 -25.91
#